data_AF-A0A8T6WF66-F1
#
_entry.id   AF-A0A8T6WF66-F1
#
_cell.length_a   1.000
_cell.length_b   1.000
_cell.length_c   1.000
_cell.angle_alpha   90.00
_cell.angle_beta   90.00
_cell.angle_gamma   90.00
#
_symmetry.space_group_name_H-M   'P 1'
#
loop_
_entity.id
_entity.type
_entity.pdbx_description
1 polymer ?
#
loop_
_entity_poly.entity_id
_entity_poly.type
_entity_poly.pdbx_seq_one_letter_code
_entity_poly.pdbx_strand_id
1 'polypeptide(L)'
;MYEDSLKGFYTWLKDTNLNSNLASEMTQNALIRRIAPIVEQRVFDVSGKSMVKAEKLLTPGNVSVFRLDEIKNSMVERILVFHVINKIASVKLRDYKNDFPPVMFLIDEAHNFFPRYLHDQQEKAYVYRAIRLMERATKEGRKFKLRLEFSTQSPEDLHPSVIKTVNTITLFGCTSVQASNLKKVINLPINASELTTLPSREAIVFSRENSSLPIKILVPWPLLTHPLSKS
;
A
#
# COMPACT_ATOMS: atom_id res chain seq x y z
N MET A 1 -7.57 -26.54 24.14
CA MET A 1 -6.20 -26.16 23.74
C MET A 1 -6.35 -25.14 22.64
N TYR A 2 -5.89 -23.91 22.85
CA TYR A 2 -5.91 -22.88 21.80
C TYR A 2 -4.91 -23.31 20.73
N GLU A 3 -5.36 -23.62 19.51
CA GLU A 3 -4.46 -23.60 18.37
C GLU A 3 -4.09 -22.13 18.12
N ASP A 4 -2.80 -21.82 18.10
CA ASP A 4 -2.28 -20.48 17.80
C ASP A 4 -2.44 -20.18 16.29
N SER A 5 -3.69 -20.14 15.85
CA SER A 5 -4.12 -19.96 14.46
C SER A 5 -5.36 -19.09 14.40
N LEU A 6 -5.51 -18.31 13.33
CA LEU A 6 -6.72 -17.52 13.07
C LEU A 6 -7.96 -18.42 12.97
N LYS A 7 -7.83 -19.60 12.34
CA LYS A 7 -8.92 -20.58 12.26
C LYS A 7 -9.29 -21.12 13.65
N GLY A 8 -8.31 -21.45 14.48
CA GLY A 8 -8.51 -21.91 15.85
C GLY A 8 -9.20 -20.85 16.69
N PHE A 9 -8.75 -19.59 16.60
CA PHE A 9 -9.40 -18.46 17.25
C PHE A 9 -10.85 -18.27 16.77
N TYR A 10 -11.10 -18.37 15.47
CA TYR A 10 -12.45 -18.26 14.92
C TYR A 10 -13.39 -19.35 15.44
N THR A 11 -12.94 -20.61 15.48
CA THR A 11 -13.72 -21.72 16.04
C THR A 11 -13.97 -21.51 17.53
N TRP A 12 -12.93 -21.16 18.30
CA TRP A 12 -13.08 -20.82 19.72
C TRP A 12 -14.11 -19.70 19.93
N LEU A 13 -14.05 -18.64 19.12
CA LEU A 13 -14.96 -17.51 19.22
C LEU A 13 -16.41 -17.90 18.90
N LYS A 14 -16.64 -18.90 18.06
CA LYS A 14 -18.00 -19.42 17.80
C LYS A 14 -18.54 -20.27 18.94
N ASP A 15 -17.69 -21.08 19.54
CA ASP A 15 -18.11 -22.11 20.49
C ASP A 15 -18.09 -21.62 21.95
N THR A 16 -17.41 -20.50 22.22
CA THR A 16 -17.30 -19.93 23.58
C THR A 16 -18.55 -19.14 23.94
N ASN A 17 -19.09 -19.34 25.14
CA ASN A 17 -20.08 -18.45 25.70
C ASN A 17 -19.38 -17.31 26.46
N LEU A 18 -19.24 -16.14 25.83
CA LEU A 18 -18.58 -15.00 26.45
C LEU A 18 -19.48 -14.40 27.54
N ASN A 19 -18.94 -14.26 28.75
CA ASN A 19 -19.64 -13.57 29.84
C ASN A 19 -19.95 -12.12 29.40
N SER A 20 -21.14 -11.61 29.74
CA SER A 20 -21.60 -10.27 29.38
C SER A 20 -20.68 -9.15 29.86
N ASN A 21 -19.88 -9.40 30.90
CA ASN A 21 -18.85 -8.46 31.38
C ASN A 21 -17.61 -8.34 30.47
N LEU A 22 -17.36 -9.32 29.58
CA LEU A 22 -16.25 -9.30 28.62
C LEU A 22 -16.69 -8.77 27.26
N ALA A 23 -17.77 -9.33 26.72
CA ALA A 23 -18.39 -8.88 25.48
C ALA A 23 -19.82 -9.41 25.41
N SER A 24 -20.75 -8.60 24.87
CA SER A 24 -22.11 -9.05 24.60
C SER A 24 -22.14 -10.07 23.44
N GLU A 25 -23.17 -10.91 23.42
CA GLU A 25 -23.41 -11.85 22.31
C GLU A 25 -23.52 -11.12 20.95
N MET A 26 -24.08 -9.90 20.94
CA MET A 26 -24.11 -9.04 19.76
C MET A 26 -22.70 -8.68 19.28
N THR A 27 -21.79 -8.33 20.20
CA THR A 27 -20.40 -8.00 19.89
C THR A 27 -19.66 -9.24 19.36
N GLN A 28 -19.88 -10.39 19.99
CA GLN A 28 -19.31 -11.67 19.56
C GLN A 28 -19.75 -12.03 18.14
N ASN A 29 -21.06 -11.97 17.85
CA ASN A 29 -21.61 -12.23 16.53
C ASN A 29 -21.09 -11.23 15.48
N ALA A 30 -20.89 -9.96 15.85
CA ALA A 30 -20.27 -8.98 14.97
C ALA A 30 -18.82 -9.32 14.62
N LEU A 31 -18.03 -9.80 15.59
CA LEU A 31 -16.66 -10.26 15.36
C LEU A 31 -16.61 -11.50 14.45
N ILE A 32 -17.47 -12.50 14.70
CA ILE A 32 -17.56 -13.71 13.88
C ILE A 32 -17.85 -13.36 12.42
N ARG A 33 -18.85 -12.50 12.17
CA ARG A 33 -19.21 -12.05 10.81
C ARG A 33 -18.06 -11.34 10.08
N ARG A 34 -17.17 -10.67 10.83
CA ARG A 34 -16.03 -9.94 10.27
C ARG A 34 -14.82 -10.82 10.01
N ILE A 35 -14.58 -11.80 10.88
CA ILE A 35 -13.43 -12.71 10.76
C ILE A 35 -13.71 -13.81 9.72
N ALA A 36 -14.97 -14.25 9.57
CA ALA A 36 -15.32 -15.33 8.65
C ALA A 36 -14.81 -15.11 7.21
N PRO A 37 -15.01 -13.95 6.55
CA PRO A 37 -14.48 -13.72 5.21
C PRO A 37 -12.95 -13.77 5.13
N ILE A 38 -12.24 -13.44 6.22
CA ILE A 38 -10.78 -13.48 6.29
C ILE A 38 -10.29 -14.92 6.37
N VAL A 39 -10.92 -15.74 7.21
CA VAL A 39 -10.62 -17.18 7.36
C VAL A 39 -10.88 -17.91 6.04
N GLU A 40 -11.95 -17.57 5.33
CA GLU A 40 -12.31 -18.17 4.04
C GLU A 40 -11.28 -17.95 2.93
N GLN A 41 -10.51 -16.85 2.96
CA GLN A 41 -9.46 -16.60 1.96
C GLN A 41 -8.27 -17.56 2.08
N ARG A 42 -8.11 -18.27 3.21
CA ARG A 42 -7.01 -19.24 3.44
C ARG A 42 -5.61 -18.66 3.21
N VAL A 43 -5.44 -17.35 3.39
CA VAL A 43 -4.13 -16.68 3.31
C VAL A 43 -3.37 -16.70 4.65
N PHE A 44 -4.08 -17.02 5.75
CA PHE A 44 -3.51 -17.21 7.09
C PHE A 44 -3.39 -18.71 7.40
N ASP A 45 -2.53 -19.04 8.37
CA ASP A 45 -2.34 -20.39 8.91
C ASP A 45 -2.02 -21.48 7.86
N VAL A 46 -1.29 -21.11 6.81
CA VAL A 46 -0.93 -22.04 5.73
C VAL A 46 0.04 -23.10 6.26
N SER A 47 -0.41 -24.35 6.30
CA SER A 47 0.39 -25.48 6.82
C SER A 47 1.73 -25.62 6.10
N GLY A 48 2.79 -25.87 6.88
CA GLY A 48 4.16 -26.03 6.37
C GLY A 48 4.79 -24.75 5.81
N LYS A 49 4.13 -23.59 5.92
CA LYS A 49 4.69 -22.30 5.50
C LYS A 49 4.95 -21.42 6.72
N SER A 50 6.17 -20.93 6.82
CA SER A 50 6.52 -19.88 7.78
C SER A 50 6.32 -18.51 7.15
N MET A 51 5.90 -17.52 7.95
CA MET A 51 5.85 -16.13 7.52
C MET A 51 7.23 -15.68 6.97
N VAL A 52 7.24 -15.04 5.80
CA VAL A 52 8.48 -14.54 5.17
C VAL A 52 9.16 -13.54 6.10
N LYS A 53 10.39 -13.83 6.52
CA LYS A 53 11.20 -12.95 7.38
C LYS A 53 11.57 -11.67 6.64
N ALA A 54 11.56 -10.53 7.34
CA ALA A 54 11.85 -9.24 6.72
C ALA A 54 13.26 -9.22 6.12
N GLU A 55 14.22 -9.79 6.84
CA GLU A 55 15.63 -9.88 6.49
C GLU A 55 15.84 -10.60 5.14
N LYS A 56 14.98 -11.58 4.82
CA LYS A 56 15.02 -12.25 3.51
C LYS A 56 14.63 -11.30 2.37
N LEU A 57 13.66 -10.42 2.61
CA LEU A 57 13.22 -9.39 1.65
C LEU A 57 14.22 -8.23 1.53
N LEU A 58 15.06 -8.04 2.55
CA LEU A 58 16.06 -6.97 2.63
C LEU A 58 17.45 -7.44 2.17
N THR A 59 17.47 -8.24 1.11
CA THR A 59 18.70 -8.78 0.52
C THR A 59 19.11 -7.97 -0.71
N PRO A 60 20.39 -7.59 -0.86
CA PRO A 60 20.85 -6.82 -2.02
C PRO A 60 20.57 -7.53 -3.35
N GLY A 61 20.25 -6.75 -4.39
CA GLY A 61 20.07 -7.26 -5.76
C GLY A 61 18.75 -7.99 -6.03
N ASN A 62 17.84 -8.06 -5.04
CA ASN A 62 16.59 -8.78 -5.19
C ASN A 62 15.39 -7.86 -5.47
N VAL A 63 14.50 -8.33 -6.34
CA VAL A 63 13.17 -7.75 -6.57
C VAL A 63 12.14 -8.74 -6.05
N SER A 64 11.44 -8.37 -4.98
CA SER A 64 10.37 -9.18 -4.41
C SER A 64 9.02 -8.70 -4.94
N VAL A 65 8.28 -9.58 -5.63
CA VAL A 65 6.94 -9.28 -6.17
C VAL A 65 5.90 -10.02 -5.34
N PHE A 66 4.98 -9.28 -4.75
CA PHE A 66 3.83 -9.82 -4.01
C PHE A 66 2.62 -9.82 -4.92
N ARG A 67 2.23 -11.00 -5.41
CA ARG A 67 1.02 -11.18 -6.21
C ARG A 67 -0.22 -11.17 -5.32
N LEU A 68 -1.20 -10.37 -5.68
CA LEU A 68 -2.44 -10.16 -4.93
C LEU A 68 -3.71 -10.50 -5.74
N ASP A 69 -3.54 -10.82 -7.02
CA ASP A 69 -4.59 -11.12 -8.00
C ASP A 69 -5.48 -12.32 -7.63
N GLU A 70 -4.96 -13.26 -6.84
CA GLU A 70 -5.72 -14.42 -6.36
C GLU A 70 -6.63 -14.09 -5.17
N ILE A 71 -6.47 -12.91 -4.55
CA ILE A 71 -7.19 -12.51 -3.34
C ILE A 71 -8.43 -11.72 -3.72
N LYS A 72 -9.61 -12.31 -3.51
CA LYS A 72 -10.88 -11.71 -3.93
C LYS A 72 -11.42 -10.67 -2.94
N ASN A 73 -10.95 -10.72 -1.70
CA ASN A 73 -11.43 -9.84 -0.64
C ASN A 73 -10.46 -8.67 -0.45
N SER A 74 -10.90 -7.45 -0.79
CA SER A 74 -10.11 -6.22 -0.69
C SER A 74 -9.66 -5.88 0.74
N MET A 75 -10.42 -6.30 1.76
CA MET A 75 -9.99 -6.15 3.15
C MET A 75 -8.76 -7.02 3.43
N VAL A 76 -8.77 -8.27 2.96
CA VAL A 76 -7.66 -9.21 3.13
C VAL A 76 -6.43 -8.75 2.35
N GLU A 77 -6.64 -8.29 1.12
CA GLU A 77 -5.58 -7.69 0.29
C GLU A 77 -4.88 -6.54 1.03
N ARG A 78 -5.66 -5.61 1.59
CA ARG A 78 -5.13 -4.50 2.41
C ARG A 78 -4.41 -4.98 3.66
N ILE A 79 -4.93 -6.00 4.35
CA ILE A 79 -4.27 -6.57 5.53
C ILE A 79 -2.88 -7.08 5.18
N LEU A 80 -2.74 -7.79 4.05
CA LEU A 80 -1.44 -8.31 3.62
C LEU A 80 -0.48 -7.19 3.23
N VAL A 81 -0.92 -6.24 2.42
CA VAL A 81 -0.07 -5.10 2.01
C VAL A 81 0.42 -4.32 3.23
N PHE A 82 -0.47 -3.98 4.16
CA PHE A 82 -0.07 -3.25 5.36
C PHE A 82 0.77 -4.09 6.30
N HIS A 83 0.55 -5.40 6.38
CA HIS A 83 1.42 -6.29 7.13
C HIS A 83 2.84 -6.28 6.57
N VAL A 84 3.00 -6.39 5.24
CA VAL A 84 4.32 -6.37 4.58
C VAL A 84 5.01 -5.02 4.78
N ILE A 85 4.31 -3.90 4.59
CA ILE A 85 4.85 -2.55 4.85
C ILE A 85 5.31 -2.43 6.30
N ASN A 86 4.46 -2.80 7.26
CA ASN A 86 4.77 -2.71 8.67
C ASN A 86 5.99 -3.56 9.02
N LYS A 87 6.06 -4.78 8.48
CA LYS A 87 7.15 -5.71 8.71
C LYS A 87 8.48 -5.14 8.20
N ILE A 88 8.54 -4.67 6.97
CA ILE A 88 9.73 -4.05 6.38
C ILE A 88 10.11 -2.78 7.15
N ALA A 89 9.15 -1.88 7.38
CA ALA A 89 9.39 -0.63 8.09
C ALA A 89 9.88 -0.86 9.53
N SER A 90 9.33 -1.85 10.24
CA SER A 90 9.73 -2.15 11.62
C SER A 90 11.20 -2.56 11.76
N VAL A 91 11.76 -3.22 10.74
CA VAL A 91 13.17 -3.61 10.69
C VAL A 91 14.03 -2.44 10.19
N LYS A 92 13.66 -1.82 9.06
CA LYS A 92 14.45 -0.71 8.49
C LYS A 92 14.49 0.53 9.40
N LEU A 93 13.40 0.91 10.06
CA LEU A 93 13.39 2.09 10.94
C LEU A 93 14.12 1.90 12.28
N ARG A 94 14.66 0.69 12.53
CA ARG A 94 15.52 0.38 13.68
C ARG A 94 16.96 0.05 13.26
N ASP A 95 17.25 0.13 11.97
CA ASP A 95 18.54 -0.20 11.37
C ASP A 95 19.55 0.96 11.53
N TYR A 96 19.91 1.28 12.77
CA TYR A 96 20.86 2.38 13.06
C TYR A 96 22.29 2.07 12.61
N LYS A 97 22.63 0.79 12.45
CA LYS A 97 23.95 0.33 12.00
C LYS A 97 24.08 0.29 10.47
N ASN A 98 22.97 0.43 9.73
CA ASN A 98 22.90 0.25 8.28
C ASN A 98 23.30 -1.15 7.83
N ASP A 99 22.86 -2.16 8.57
CA ASP A 99 23.09 -3.57 8.27
C ASP A 99 22.28 -4.03 7.03
N PHE A 100 21.20 -3.31 6.68
CA PHE A 100 20.36 -3.61 5.52
C PHE A 100 20.56 -2.62 4.36
N PRO A 101 20.43 -3.06 3.10
CA PRO A 101 20.58 -2.19 1.94
C PRO A 101 19.52 -1.08 1.88
N PRO A 102 19.72 -0.06 1.02
CA PRO A 102 18.64 0.82 0.60
C PRO A 102 17.50 0.01 0.01
N VAL A 103 16.26 0.32 0.38
CA VAL A 103 15.07 -0.45 0.00
C VAL A 103 14.02 0.49 -0.56
N MET A 104 13.42 0.08 -1.67
CA MET A 104 12.26 0.73 -2.27
C MET A 104 11.07 -0.22 -2.19
N PHE A 105 9.95 0.28 -1.67
CA PHE A 105 8.68 -0.43 -1.63
C PHE A 105 7.68 0.29 -2.53
N LEU A 106 7.29 -0.35 -3.63
CA LEU A 106 6.32 0.17 -4.60
C LEU A 106 4.95 -0.45 -4.37
N ILE A 107 3.93 0.39 -4.28
CA ILE A 107 2.53 0.00 -4.15
C ILE A 107 1.83 0.42 -5.44
N ASP A 108 1.47 -0.57 -6.24
CA ASP A 108 0.66 -0.33 -7.42
C ASP A 108 -0.81 -0.18 -7.05
N GLU A 109 -1.56 0.59 -7.85
CA GLU A 109 -2.94 0.97 -7.58
C GLU A 109 -3.21 1.41 -6.14
N ALA A 110 -2.37 2.32 -5.64
CA ALA A 110 -2.35 2.77 -4.25
C ALA A 110 -3.71 3.29 -3.74
N HIS A 111 -4.60 3.75 -4.62
CA HIS A 111 -5.96 4.19 -4.27
C HIS A 111 -6.81 3.05 -3.69
N ASN A 112 -6.56 1.79 -4.07
CA ASN A 112 -7.23 0.63 -3.51
C ASN A 112 -6.88 0.42 -2.03
N PHE A 113 -5.65 0.77 -1.63
CA PHE A 113 -5.15 0.58 -0.27
C PHE A 113 -5.36 1.81 0.61
N PHE A 114 -5.23 3.00 0.04
CA PHE A 114 -5.38 4.26 0.75
C PHE A 114 -6.49 5.12 0.13
N PRO A 115 -7.76 4.66 0.19
CA PRO A 115 -8.86 5.38 -0.43
C PRO A 115 -9.16 6.69 0.31
N ARG A 116 -9.55 7.71 -0.46
CA ARG A 116 -10.01 9.01 0.04
C ARG A 116 -11.38 8.90 0.71
N TYR A 117 -12.27 8.11 0.11
CA TYR A 117 -13.65 7.95 0.57
C TYR A 117 -13.81 6.59 1.25
N LEU A 118 -14.29 6.60 2.50
CA LEU A 118 -14.53 5.42 3.31
C LEU A 118 -15.92 5.54 3.93
N HIS A 119 -16.78 4.58 3.62
CA HIS A 119 -18.18 4.58 4.05
C HIS A 119 -18.39 3.85 5.39
N ASP A 120 -17.56 2.85 5.69
CA ASP A 120 -17.58 2.12 6.97
C ASP A 120 -16.64 2.80 7.99
N GLN A 121 -17.16 3.15 9.18
CA GLN A 121 -16.39 3.86 10.22
C GLN A 121 -15.24 3.03 10.81
N GLN A 122 -15.38 1.71 10.85
CA GLN A 122 -14.36 0.83 11.39
C GLN A 122 -13.27 0.54 10.36
N GLU A 123 -13.65 0.41 9.08
CA GLU A 123 -12.72 0.43 7.95
C GLU A 123 -11.90 1.73 7.92
N LYS A 124 -12.57 2.87 8.18
CA LYS A 124 -11.94 4.18 8.32
C LYS A 124 -10.87 4.20 9.41
N ALA A 125 -11.17 3.67 10.60
CA ALA A 125 -10.18 3.57 11.69
C ALA A 125 -8.97 2.71 11.30
N TYR A 126 -9.19 1.61 10.59
CA TYR A 126 -8.12 0.74 10.10
C TYR A 126 -7.23 1.43 9.07
N VAL A 127 -7.82 2.03 8.03
CA VAL A 127 -7.08 2.75 6.99
C VAL A 127 -6.30 3.93 7.58
N TYR A 128 -6.86 4.67 8.54
CA TYR A 128 -6.11 5.73 9.21
C TYR A 128 -4.90 5.24 10.00
N ARG A 129 -4.97 4.07 10.64
CA ARG A 129 -3.78 3.48 11.28
C ARG A 129 -2.70 3.17 10.25
N ALA A 130 -3.09 2.65 9.09
CA ALA A 130 -2.15 2.38 8.00
C ALA A 130 -1.55 3.65 7.41
N ILE A 131 -2.35 4.70 7.22
CA ILE A 131 -1.87 6.02 6.79
C ILE A 131 -0.84 6.56 7.79
N ARG A 132 -1.10 6.47 9.10
CA ARG A 132 -0.14 6.93 10.12
C ARG A 132 1.17 6.13 10.10
N LEU A 133 1.08 4.82 9.93
CA LEU A 133 2.27 3.96 9.79
C LEU A 133 3.07 4.37 8.54
N MET A 134 2.38 4.56 7.43
CA MET A 134 2.98 5.02 6.18
C MET A 134 3.63 6.39 6.36
N GLU A 135 2.92 7.38 6.93
CA GLU A 135 3.44 8.73 7.18
C GLU A 135 4.71 8.69 8.02
N ARG A 136 4.75 7.84 9.05
CA ARG A 136 5.95 7.60 9.85
C ARG A 136 7.08 7.01 8.99
N ALA A 137 6.78 5.97 8.22
CA ALA A 137 7.76 5.31 7.36
C ALA A 137 8.32 6.24 6.28
N THR A 138 7.52 7.12 5.70
CA THR A 138 7.98 8.13 4.73
C THR A 138 8.78 9.26 5.37
N LYS A 139 8.42 9.71 6.58
CA LYS A 139 9.13 10.80 7.28
C LYS A 139 10.47 10.34 7.83
N GLU A 140 10.49 9.19 8.50
CA GLU A 140 11.70 8.63 9.09
C GLU A 140 12.54 7.85 8.07
N GLY A 141 11.91 7.31 7.02
CA GLY A 141 12.54 6.38 6.07
C GLY A 141 13.78 6.93 5.37
N ARG A 142 13.85 8.24 5.12
CA ARG A 142 15.05 8.87 4.53
C ARG A 142 16.30 8.63 5.37
N LYS A 143 16.21 8.68 6.71
CA LYS A 143 17.32 8.38 7.62
C LYS A 143 17.81 6.94 7.48
N PHE A 144 16.91 6.03 7.15
CA PHE A 144 17.16 4.58 7.10
C PHE A 144 17.23 4.02 5.67
N LYS A 145 17.32 4.89 4.66
CA LYS A 145 17.36 4.53 3.23
C LYS A 145 16.16 3.66 2.80
N LEU A 146 14.99 3.94 3.36
CA LEU A 146 13.71 3.34 2.99
C LEU A 146 12.90 4.33 2.14
N ARG A 147 12.63 3.98 0.88
CA ARG A 147 11.77 4.70 -0.05
C ARG A 147 10.43 3.99 -0.17
N LEU A 148 9.34 4.76 -0.08
CA LEU A 148 7.99 4.32 -0.42
C LEU A 148 7.59 4.99 -1.74
N GLU A 149 7.02 4.22 -2.64
CA GLU A 149 6.56 4.67 -3.95
C GLU A 149 5.12 4.20 -4.15
N PHE A 150 4.28 5.10 -4.68
CA PHE A 150 2.87 4.85 -4.89
C PHE A 150 2.57 5.12 -6.37
N SER A 151 2.01 4.11 -7.05
CA SER A 151 1.49 4.22 -8.41
C SER A 151 -0.04 4.22 -8.35
N THR A 152 -0.69 5.06 -9.16
CA THR A 152 -2.16 5.09 -9.26
C THR A 152 -2.59 5.81 -10.53
N GLN A 153 -3.64 5.30 -11.18
CA GLN A 153 -4.34 5.98 -12.27
C GLN A 153 -5.44 6.95 -11.81
N SER A 154 -5.84 6.84 -10.54
CA SER A 154 -6.93 7.62 -9.90
C SER A 154 -6.40 8.42 -8.71
N PRO A 155 -5.60 9.48 -8.94
CA PRO A 155 -5.03 10.31 -7.88
C PRO A 155 -6.08 11.03 -7.02
N GLU A 156 -7.26 11.34 -7.55
CA GLU A 156 -8.38 11.95 -6.83
C GLU A 156 -8.98 11.05 -5.75
N ASP A 157 -8.89 9.73 -5.95
CA ASP A 157 -9.39 8.69 -5.05
C ASP A 157 -8.35 8.28 -4.02
N LEU A 158 -7.10 8.75 -4.16
CA LEU A 158 -6.04 8.51 -3.20
C LEU A 158 -6.17 9.45 -1.99
N HIS A 159 -5.93 8.92 -0.80
CA HIS A 159 -6.09 9.66 0.44
C HIS A 159 -5.13 10.87 0.48
N PRO A 160 -5.62 12.10 0.82
CA PRO A 160 -4.80 13.32 0.75
C PRO A 160 -3.51 13.29 1.57
N SER A 161 -3.47 12.59 2.70
CA SER A 161 -2.23 12.40 3.49
C SER A 161 -1.13 11.68 2.71
N VAL A 162 -1.47 10.73 1.83
CA VAL A 162 -0.47 10.04 0.99
C VAL A 162 0.16 11.04 0.04
N ILE A 163 -0.68 11.82 -0.64
CA ILE A 163 -0.28 12.81 -1.64
C ILE A 163 0.52 13.96 -1.03
N LYS A 164 0.21 14.37 0.19
CA LYS A 164 0.97 15.40 0.91
C LYS A 164 2.38 14.92 1.27
N THR A 165 2.56 13.62 1.51
CA THR A 165 3.82 13.08 2.01
C THR A 165 4.81 12.72 0.90
N VAL A 166 4.34 12.53 -0.33
CA VAL A 166 5.23 12.32 -1.48
C VAL A 166 5.95 13.61 -1.88
N ASN A 167 7.28 13.56 -1.94
CA ASN A 167 8.12 14.70 -2.36
C ASN A 167 8.35 14.70 -3.87
N THR A 168 8.72 13.55 -4.43
CA THR A 168 8.95 13.36 -5.87
C THR A 168 7.69 12.79 -6.52
N ILE A 169 7.28 13.38 -7.64
CA ILE A 169 6.07 13.04 -8.37
C ILE A 169 6.47 12.85 -9.83
N THR A 170 6.11 11.69 -10.39
CA THR A 170 6.28 11.38 -11.80
C THR A 170 4.90 11.32 -12.44
N LEU A 171 4.66 12.14 -13.47
CA LEU A 171 3.38 12.27 -14.14
C LEU A 171 3.53 11.80 -15.58
N PHE A 172 2.74 10.81 -15.96
CA PHE A 172 2.58 10.40 -17.36
C PHE A 172 1.44 11.15 -18.02
N GLY A 173 1.35 11.04 -19.35
CA GLY A 173 0.24 11.62 -20.10
C GLY A 173 -1.11 11.15 -19.58
N CYS A 174 -2.06 12.09 -19.46
CA CYS A 174 -3.38 11.82 -18.89
C CYS A 174 -4.48 12.60 -19.62
N THR A 175 -5.74 12.24 -19.38
CA THR A 175 -6.89 12.94 -19.97
C THR A 175 -7.04 14.36 -19.39
N SER A 176 -7.75 15.24 -20.10
CA SER A 176 -8.02 16.61 -19.60
C SER A 176 -8.74 16.62 -18.24
N VAL A 177 -9.60 15.64 -17.99
CA VAL A 177 -10.31 15.47 -16.72
C VAL A 177 -9.32 15.10 -15.62
N GLN A 178 -8.47 14.10 -15.86
CA GLN A 178 -7.42 13.68 -14.91
C GLN A 178 -6.43 14.81 -14.64
N ALA A 179 -5.98 15.56 -15.66
CA ALA A 179 -5.08 16.70 -15.48
C ALA A 179 -5.72 17.80 -14.61
N SER A 180 -7.00 18.10 -14.82
CA SER A 180 -7.76 19.04 -14.00
C SER A 180 -7.89 18.57 -12.55
N ASN A 181 -8.19 17.28 -12.34
CA ASN A 181 -8.30 16.70 -11.00
C ASN A 181 -6.94 16.67 -10.29
N LEU A 182 -5.87 16.26 -10.97
CA LEU A 182 -4.50 16.28 -10.47
C LEU A 182 -4.11 17.67 -9.95
N LYS A 183 -4.41 18.73 -10.69
CA LYS A 183 -4.11 20.11 -10.26
C LYS A 183 -4.85 20.56 -9.01
N LYS A 184 -6.06 20.03 -8.78
CA LYS A 184 -6.82 20.32 -7.54
C LYS A 184 -6.21 19.63 -6.33
N VAL A 185 -5.54 18.50 -6.55
CA VAL A 185 -5.04 17.62 -5.49
C VAL A 185 -3.54 17.84 -5.23
N ILE A 186 -2.80 18.25 -6.25
CA ILE A 186 -1.36 18.47 -6.24
C ILE A 186 -1.07 19.85 -6.82
N ASN A 187 -0.38 20.70 -6.05
CA ASN A 187 0.11 21.98 -6.54
C ASN A 187 1.30 21.76 -7.50
N LEU A 188 1.02 21.63 -8.79
CA LEU A 188 2.01 21.38 -9.83
C LEU A 188 2.33 22.66 -10.60
N PRO A 189 3.61 23.03 -10.76
CA PRO A 189 4.00 24.20 -11.54
C PRO A 189 4.06 23.87 -13.05
N ILE A 190 3.03 23.22 -13.59
CA ILE A 190 2.88 22.89 -15.02
C ILE A 190 1.48 23.21 -15.51
N ASN A 191 1.31 23.45 -16.80
CA ASN A 191 0.00 23.59 -17.41
C ASN A 191 -0.70 22.24 -17.59
N ALA A 192 -2.03 22.24 -17.55
CA ALA A 192 -2.79 21.00 -17.75
C ALA A 192 -2.62 20.48 -19.19
N SER A 193 -2.48 21.40 -20.15
CA SER A 193 -2.21 21.11 -21.54
C SER A 193 -0.91 20.33 -21.74
N GLU A 194 0.12 20.59 -20.93
CA GLU A 194 1.39 19.86 -20.99
C GLU A 194 1.18 18.38 -20.64
N LEU A 195 0.38 18.07 -19.62
CA LEU A 195 0.06 16.69 -19.25
C LEU A 195 -0.79 15.97 -20.30
N THR A 196 -1.74 16.66 -20.93
CA THR A 196 -2.63 16.05 -21.93
C THR A 196 -1.95 15.78 -23.26
N THR A 197 -0.81 16.43 -23.51
CA THR A 197 -0.06 16.30 -24.77
C THR A 197 1.18 15.43 -24.65
N LEU A 198 1.49 14.92 -23.45
CA LEU A 198 2.60 13.99 -23.25
C LEU A 198 2.36 12.71 -24.05
N PRO A 199 3.23 12.34 -24.99
CA PRO A 199 3.13 11.08 -25.70
C PRO A 199 3.43 9.91 -24.76
N SER A 200 3.09 8.70 -25.21
CA SER A 200 3.48 7.48 -24.51
C SER A 200 4.99 7.47 -24.25
N ARG A 201 5.37 7.04 -23.05
CA ARG A 201 6.75 6.98 -22.55
C ARG A 201 7.41 8.33 -22.25
N GLU A 202 6.72 9.45 -22.39
CA GLU A 202 7.20 10.68 -21.74
C GLU A 202 6.56 10.85 -20.36
N ALA A 203 7.34 11.39 -19.43
CA ALA A 203 6.86 11.76 -18.12
C ALA A 203 7.43 13.10 -17.69
N ILE A 204 6.69 13.83 -16.87
CA ILE A 204 7.17 15.01 -16.16
C ILE A 204 7.49 14.59 -14.73
N VAL A 205 8.72 14.85 -14.29
CA VAL A 205 9.17 14.62 -12.92
C VAL A 205 9.28 15.96 -12.21
N PHE A 206 8.67 16.04 -11.03
CA PHE A 206 8.70 17.22 -10.17
C PHE A 206 9.01 16.81 -8.73
N SER A 207 9.90 17.55 -8.06
CA SER A 207 10.21 17.34 -6.64
C SER A 207 9.92 18.61 -5.85
N ARG A 208 8.88 18.59 -5.01
CA ARG A 208 8.36 19.77 -4.31
C ARG A 208 9.41 20.55 -3.52
N GLU A 209 10.33 19.84 -2.87
CA GLU A 209 11.33 20.45 -1.98
C GLU A 209 12.71 20.64 -2.63
N ASN A 210 12.98 19.96 -3.75
CA ASN A 210 14.33 19.91 -4.33
C ASN A 210 14.47 20.66 -5.66
N SER A 211 13.36 21.01 -6.32
CA SER A 211 13.40 21.74 -7.60
C SER A 211 12.16 22.60 -7.77
N SER A 212 12.33 23.83 -8.25
CA SER A 212 11.23 24.68 -8.72
C SER A 212 10.79 24.34 -10.14
N LEU A 213 11.63 23.63 -10.90
CA LEU A 213 11.41 23.33 -12.31
C LEU A 213 11.10 21.84 -12.51
N PRO A 214 9.93 21.50 -13.06
CA PRO A 214 9.62 20.17 -13.56
C PRO A 214 10.53 19.80 -14.73
N ILE A 215 10.94 18.54 -14.79
CA ILE A 215 11.81 18.03 -15.85
C ILE A 215 11.02 17.01 -16.65
N LYS A 216 10.98 17.20 -17.97
CA LYS A 216 10.45 16.19 -18.90
C LYS A 216 11.52 15.14 -19.15
N ILE A 217 11.15 13.87 -19.02
CA ILE A 217 12.02 12.72 -19.25
C ILE A 217 11.39 11.77 -20.27
N LEU A 218 12.24 11.06 -21.01
CA LEU A 218 11.86 9.89 -21.79
C LEU A 218 12.08 8.64 -20.93
N VAL A 219 11.02 7.86 -20.73
CA VAL A 219 11.06 6.59 -20.03
C VAL A 219 11.47 5.50 -21.03
N PRO A 220 12.53 4.72 -20.76
CA PRO A 220 12.92 3.62 -21.63
C PRO A 220 11.79 2.59 -21.72
N TRP A 221 11.77 1.79 -22.79
CA TRP A 221 10.93 0.60 -22.79
C TRP A 221 11.28 -0.29 -21.59
N PRO A 222 10.32 -1.03 -21.02
CA PRO A 222 10.63 -2.07 -20.05
C PRO A 222 11.76 -2.94 -20.61
N LEU A 223 12.74 -3.28 -19.78
CA LEU A 223 13.88 -4.13 -20.18
C LEU A 223 13.45 -5.55 -20.59
N LEU A 224 12.16 -5.87 -20.42
CA LEU A 224 11.57 -7.16 -20.76
C LEU A 224 11.08 -7.12 -22.21
N THR A 225 11.72 -7.92 -23.07
CA THR A 225 11.29 -8.26 -24.43
C THR A 225 10.07 -9.18 -24.44
N HIS A 226 9.13 -9.01 -23.50
CA HIS A 226 7.88 -9.74 -23.56
C HIS A 226 6.98 -9.10 -24.62
N PRO A 227 6.42 -9.88 -25.56
CA PRO A 227 5.42 -9.34 -26.47
C PRO A 227 4.28 -8.79 -25.62
N LEU A 228 3.98 -7.50 -25.80
CA LEU A 228 2.78 -6.89 -25.25
C LEU A 228 1.59 -7.61 -25.86
N SER A 229 1.05 -8.63 -25.19
CA SER A 229 -0.28 -9.11 -25.52
C SER A 229 -1.23 -7.98 -25.15
N LYS A 230 -1.73 -7.25 -26.15
CA LYS A 230 -2.89 -6.38 -25.95
C LYS A 230 -4.03 -7.27 -25.45
N SER A 231 -4.39 -7.09 -24.18
CA SER A 231 -5.70 -7.46 -23.65
C SER A 231 -6.75 -6.52 -24.21
#